data_AF-A0ABC8TD66-F1
#
_entry.id   AF-A0ABC8TD66-F1
#
_cell.length_a   1.000
_cell.length_b   1.000
_cell.length_c   1.000
_cell.angle_alpha   90.00
_cell.angle_beta   90.00
_cell.angle_gamma   90.00
#
_symmetry.space_group_name_H-M   'P 1'
#
loop_
_entity.id
_entity.type
_entity.pdbx_description
1 polymer ?
#
loop_
_entity_poly.entity_id
_entity_poly.type
_entity_poly.pdbx_seq_one_letter_code
_entity_poly.pdbx_strand_id
1 'polypeptide(L)'
;MERNTSSFSCDRQMSGTVREPLLVKNRINATSQIAIVGANVCPIESLDYEIVENDLFKQDWRSRSKVQIFQYVVLKWTLSLLIGLSTGVVAFFNNLAVENIAGFKLLLTTDLMFQRKYFQAFAAYAGCNMVLSMCAAALCAYIAPAAAGSGIPEVKAYLNGVDAYSILAPSTLFVKIFGSIFGVAAGFVVGKEGPMVHTGACIAALLGQGGSRKYHLTWKWLRYFKNDRDRRDLITCGAAAGVAAAFRAPVGGVLFALEEAASWWRSALLWRTFFTTAIVAMVLRSLIQFCQSGKCGLFGQGGLIMFDVSSAVPAYDTADLLAVMFLGIIGGILGSLYNYLVDKVLRIYSIINEYTLLPLLLVMRFCWKNDLNYYQRLSEHVYSILLCVIY
;
A
#
# COMPACT_ATOMS: atom_id res chain seq x y z
N MET A 1 -42.48 -20.85 16.59
CA MET A 1 -43.87 -20.35 16.67
C MET A 1 -44.10 -19.87 18.10
N GLU A 2 -44.33 -18.55 18.23
CA GLU A 2 -45.21 -17.83 19.17
C GLU A 2 -45.31 -18.26 20.65
N ARG A 3 -45.55 -17.38 21.65
CA ARG A 3 -45.46 -15.93 21.93
C ARG A 3 -46.02 -15.81 23.36
N ASN A 4 -45.49 -14.88 24.17
CA ASN A 4 -46.19 -14.05 25.18
C ASN A 4 -45.14 -13.48 26.14
N THR A 5 -44.51 -12.33 25.87
CA THR A 5 -44.96 -10.96 26.23
C THR A 5 -45.57 -10.83 27.62
N SER A 6 -44.74 -10.47 28.60
CA SER A 6 -45.15 -9.70 29.78
C SER A 6 -44.63 -8.27 29.65
N SER A 7 -45.57 -7.35 29.53
CA SER A 7 -45.43 -5.91 29.55
C SER A 7 -44.97 -5.42 30.93
N PHE A 8 -43.90 -4.63 30.97
CA PHE A 8 -43.71 -3.63 32.03
C PHE A 8 -43.50 -2.26 31.39
N SER A 9 -44.54 -1.44 31.51
CA SER A 9 -44.59 -0.06 31.09
C SER A 9 -43.70 0.80 31.98
N CYS A 10 -42.81 1.58 31.36
CA CYS A 10 -42.22 2.78 31.96
C CYS A 10 -42.19 3.89 30.92
N ASP A 11 -43.39 4.30 30.48
CA ASP A 11 -43.60 5.66 29.98
C ASP A 11 -43.71 6.59 31.19
N ARG A 12 -42.61 7.25 31.55
CA ARG A 12 -42.62 8.53 32.26
C ARG A 12 -41.28 9.25 32.08
N GLN A 13 -41.36 10.38 31.39
CA GLN A 13 -40.44 11.53 31.41
C GLN A 13 -39.01 11.29 30.88
N MET A 14 -38.85 11.49 29.57
CA MET A 14 -37.55 11.85 28.99
C MET A 14 -37.67 13.15 28.18
N SER A 15 -38.23 14.19 28.80
CA SER A 15 -38.00 15.58 28.41
C SER A 15 -36.88 16.13 29.29
N GLY A 16 -35.66 15.75 28.96
CA GLY A 16 -34.46 16.19 29.64
C GLY A 16 -33.37 16.39 28.60
N THR A 17 -33.04 17.64 28.31
CA THR A 17 -31.81 17.99 27.60
C THR A 17 -30.65 17.25 28.26
N VAL A 18 -29.99 16.34 27.53
CA VAL A 18 -28.77 15.67 27.97
C VAL A 18 -27.70 16.74 28.16
N ARG A 19 -27.61 17.25 29.40
CA ARG A 19 -26.71 18.35 29.80
C ARG A 19 -25.47 17.88 30.54
N GLU A 20 -25.29 16.57 30.70
CA GLU A 20 -24.11 16.01 31.34
C GLU A 20 -23.35 15.10 30.38
N PRO A 21 -22.04 15.32 30.17
CA PRO A 21 -21.22 14.30 29.55
C PRO A 21 -21.17 13.11 30.50
N LEU A 22 -21.70 11.96 30.08
CA LEU A 22 -21.53 10.66 30.78
C LEU A 22 -20.07 10.16 30.75
N LEU A 23 -19.09 11.07 30.66
CA LEU A 23 -17.70 10.77 30.91
C LEU A 23 -17.48 10.75 32.42
N VAL A 24 -17.93 9.66 33.06
CA VAL A 24 -17.27 9.19 34.27
C VAL A 24 -15.80 8.98 33.87
N LYS A 25 -14.94 9.87 34.36
CA LYS A 25 -13.50 9.82 34.10
C LYS A 25 -12.88 8.68 34.93
N ASN A 26 -13.29 7.45 34.67
CA ASN A 26 -12.55 6.28 35.08
C ASN A 26 -11.27 6.27 34.24
N ARG A 27 -10.12 6.49 34.89
CA ARG A 27 -8.80 6.17 34.33
C ARG A 27 -8.62 4.65 34.31
N ILE A 28 -9.51 3.95 33.62
CA ILE A 28 -9.31 2.55 33.27
C ILE A 28 -9.20 2.56 31.75
N ASN A 29 -8.07 2.05 31.26
CA ASN A 29 -7.76 1.91 29.85
C ASN A 29 -8.97 1.39 29.09
N ALA A 30 -9.67 2.27 28.36
CA ALA A 30 -10.70 1.88 27.41
C ALA A 30 -10.06 1.34 26.12
N THR A 31 -9.24 0.31 26.28
CA THR A 31 -9.30 -0.86 25.40
C THR A 31 -10.36 -1.74 26.05
N SER A 32 -11.33 -2.24 25.30
CA SER A 32 -12.29 -3.25 25.74
C SER A 32 -11.58 -4.45 26.36
N GLN A 33 -11.27 -4.39 27.66
CA GLN A 33 -10.72 -5.49 28.43
C GLN A 33 -11.87 -6.39 28.89
N ILE A 34 -12.56 -6.99 27.92
CA ILE A 34 -12.94 -8.39 28.11
C ILE A 34 -11.76 -9.17 27.54
N ALA A 35 -10.62 -9.06 28.22
CA ALA A 35 -9.53 -9.99 28.00
C ALA A 35 -10.01 -11.32 28.56
N ILE A 36 -10.51 -12.19 27.68
CA ILE A 36 -10.69 -13.60 28.00
C ILE A 36 -9.28 -14.09 28.36
N VAL A 37 -9.00 -14.20 29.66
CA VAL A 37 -7.75 -14.72 30.18
C VAL A 37 -7.57 -16.13 29.60
N GLY A 38 -6.63 -16.29 28.66
CA GLY A 38 -6.37 -17.55 27.97
C GLY A 38 -6.74 -17.61 26.48
N ALA A 39 -7.35 -16.56 25.90
CA ALA A 39 -7.47 -16.46 24.45
C ALA A 39 -6.15 -15.89 23.87
N ASN A 40 -5.50 -16.63 22.96
CA ASN A 40 -4.53 -16.03 22.07
C ASN A 40 -5.28 -14.97 21.24
N VAL A 41 -5.23 -13.71 21.69
CA VAL A 41 -5.84 -12.58 20.99
C VAL A 41 -5.27 -12.58 19.59
N CYS A 42 -6.15 -12.62 18.61
CA CYS A 42 -5.76 -12.60 17.21
C CYS A 42 -5.26 -11.15 16.90
N PRO A 43 -3.98 -10.83 16.61
CA PRO A 43 -3.55 -9.48 16.19
C PRO A 43 -4.17 -8.96 14.87
N ILE A 44 -5.19 -9.61 14.33
CA ILE A 44 -5.97 -9.14 13.20
C ILE A 44 -7.34 -8.73 13.72
N GLU A 45 -7.66 -7.45 13.55
CA GLU A 45 -8.95 -6.86 13.91
C GLU A 45 -9.69 -6.43 12.64
N SER A 46 -10.99 -6.13 12.77
CA SER A 46 -11.78 -5.55 11.69
C SER A 46 -11.85 -4.02 11.79
N LEU A 47 -11.92 -3.34 10.65
CA LEU A 47 -12.17 -1.89 10.57
C LEU A 47 -13.67 -1.58 10.55
N ASP A 48 -14.08 -0.62 11.38
CA ASP A 48 -15.47 -0.16 11.48
C ASP A 48 -15.78 0.87 10.38
N TYR A 49 -16.02 0.38 9.16
CA TYR A 49 -16.33 1.24 8.01
C TYR A 49 -17.74 1.81 8.01
N GLU A 50 -18.67 1.08 8.61
CA GLU A 50 -20.04 1.53 8.78
C GLU A 50 -20.10 2.50 9.95
N ILE A 51 -20.67 3.68 9.71
CA ILE A 51 -20.82 4.68 10.76
C ILE A 51 -22.01 4.26 11.61
N VAL A 52 -21.79 4.03 12.89
CA VAL A 52 -22.86 3.76 13.84
C VAL A 52 -23.70 5.03 14.04
N GLU A 53 -24.92 5.04 13.49
CA GLU A 53 -25.84 6.17 13.56
C GLU A 53 -26.54 6.28 14.93
N ASN A 54 -25.75 6.51 15.98
CA ASN A 54 -26.27 6.76 17.33
C ASN A 54 -26.78 8.20 17.49
N ASP A 55 -27.55 8.44 18.56
CA ASP A 55 -28.09 9.77 18.85
C ASP A 55 -27.01 10.82 19.05
N LEU A 56 -25.84 10.42 19.57
CA LEU A 56 -24.66 11.28 19.71
C LEU A 56 -24.16 11.76 18.35
N PHE A 57 -24.01 10.86 17.37
CA PHE A 57 -23.60 11.18 16.02
C PHE A 57 -24.64 12.08 15.33
N LYS A 58 -25.94 11.78 15.50
CA LYS A 58 -27.02 12.60 14.96
C LYS A 58 -27.08 13.99 15.60
N GLN A 59 -26.81 14.11 16.90
CA GLN A 59 -26.76 15.39 17.61
C GLN A 59 -25.54 16.20 17.18
N ASP A 60 -24.36 15.58 17.12
CA ASP A 60 -23.14 16.19 16.62
C ASP A 60 -23.32 16.66 15.17
N TRP A 61 -23.92 15.82 14.31
CA TRP A 61 -24.24 16.19 12.93
C TRP A 61 -25.17 17.40 12.83
N ARG A 62 -26.26 17.42 13.60
CA ARG A 62 -27.23 18.54 13.63
C ARG A 62 -26.66 19.83 14.21
N SER A 63 -25.75 19.72 15.17
CA SER A 63 -25.12 20.88 15.82
C SER A 63 -24.08 21.59 14.93
N ARG A 64 -23.69 20.99 13.81
CA ARG A 64 -22.67 21.56 12.93
C ARG A 64 -23.19 22.74 12.14
N SER A 65 -22.42 23.83 12.18
CA SER A 65 -22.62 24.96 11.31
C SER A 65 -22.26 24.61 9.86
N LYS A 66 -22.92 25.28 8.90
CA LYS A 66 -22.55 25.22 7.47
C LYS A 66 -21.05 25.48 7.25
N VAL A 67 -20.45 26.36 8.06
CA VAL A 67 -19.02 26.69 8.00
C VAL A 67 -18.15 25.47 8.35
N GLN A 68 -18.54 24.70 9.38
CA GLN A 68 -17.78 23.51 9.79
C GLN A 68 -17.89 22.39 8.75
N ILE A 69 -19.06 22.23 8.14
CA ILE A 69 -19.26 21.27 7.04
C ILE A 69 -18.40 21.67 5.83
N PHE A 70 -18.38 22.95 5.48
CA PHE A 70 -17.53 23.47 4.41
C PHE A 70 -16.05 23.25 4.70
N GLN A 71 -15.58 23.59 5.92
CA GLN A 71 -14.20 23.34 6.36
C GLN A 71 -13.83 21.86 6.27
N TYR A 72 -14.73 20.96 6.64
CA TYR A 72 -14.51 19.52 6.54
C TYR A 72 -14.34 19.04 5.08
N VAL A 73 -15.17 19.55 4.16
CA VAL A 73 -15.03 19.25 2.73
C VAL A 73 -13.72 19.79 2.19
N VAL A 74 -13.37 21.05 2.48
CA VAL A 74 -12.09 21.64 2.07
C VAL A 74 -10.92 20.83 2.60
N LEU A 75 -10.98 20.40 3.87
CA LEU A 75 -9.92 19.59 4.47
C LEU A 75 -9.73 18.25 3.74
N LYS A 76 -10.81 17.57 3.33
CA LYS A 76 -10.73 16.35 2.50
C LYS A 76 -9.97 16.58 1.19
N TRP A 77 -10.27 17.67 0.48
CA TRP A 77 -9.60 18.02 -0.77
C TRP A 77 -8.14 18.42 -0.54
N THR A 78 -7.84 19.15 0.53
CA THR A 78 -6.45 19.50 0.86
C THR A 78 -5.61 18.27 1.23
N LEU A 79 -6.16 17.30 1.98
CA LEU A 79 -5.47 16.04 2.27
C LEU A 79 -5.23 15.22 1.00
N SER A 80 -6.23 15.15 0.12
CA SER A 80 -6.08 14.52 -1.20
C SER A 80 -4.97 15.18 -2.03
N LEU A 81 -4.88 16.53 -2.04
CA LEU A 81 -3.78 17.25 -2.68
C LEU A 81 -2.42 16.88 -2.06
N LEU A 82 -2.32 16.88 -0.74
CA LEU A 82 -1.08 16.58 -0.02
C LEU A 82 -0.61 15.13 -0.26
N ILE A 83 -1.55 14.18 -0.32
CA ILE A 83 -1.27 12.77 -0.65
C ILE A 83 -0.69 12.67 -2.05
N GLY A 84 -1.32 13.33 -3.04
CA GLY A 84 -0.84 13.33 -4.42
C GLY A 84 0.55 13.95 -4.56
N LEU A 85 0.77 15.12 -3.94
CA LEU A 85 2.06 15.79 -3.95
C LEU A 85 3.16 14.94 -3.31
N SER A 86 2.90 14.42 -2.11
CA SER A 86 3.88 13.62 -1.36
C SER A 86 4.20 12.32 -2.09
N THR A 87 3.19 11.63 -2.63
CA THR A 87 3.38 10.38 -3.38
C THR A 87 4.16 10.62 -4.67
N GLY A 88 3.86 11.70 -5.40
CA GLY A 88 4.60 12.08 -6.61
C GLY A 88 6.07 12.39 -6.34
N VAL A 89 6.38 13.11 -5.26
CA VAL A 89 7.76 13.42 -4.86
C VAL A 89 8.51 12.16 -4.44
N VAL A 90 7.89 11.28 -3.64
CA VAL A 90 8.51 10.01 -3.21
C VAL A 90 8.75 9.08 -4.41
N ALA A 91 7.80 9.00 -5.33
CA ALA A 91 7.94 8.22 -6.57
C ALA A 91 9.09 8.74 -7.43
N PHE A 92 9.18 10.07 -7.59
CA PHE A 92 10.26 10.71 -8.30
C PHE A 92 11.62 10.39 -7.66
N PHE A 93 11.71 10.53 -6.34
CA PHE A 93 12.92 10.19 -5.59
C PHE A 93 13.32 8.73 -5.73
N ASN A 94 12.38 7.78 -5.67
CA ASN A 94 12.65 6.36 -5.85
C ASN A 94 13.22 6.09 -7.25
N ASN A 95 12.59 6.63 -8.30
CA ASN A 95 13.08 6.50 -9.68
C ASN A 95 14.49 7.11 -9.83
N LEU A 96 14.70 8.30 -9.30
CA LEU A 96 15.99 8.99 -9.35
C LEU A 96 17.10 8.20 -8.65
N ALA A 97 16.81 7.63 -7.48
CA ALA A 97 17.77 6.83 -6.72
C ALA A 97 18.10 5.52 -7.44
N VAL A 98 17.09 4.80 -7.93
CA VAL A 98 17.27 3.54 -8.67
C VAL A 98 18.12 3.78 -9.92
N GLU A 99 17.78 4.77 -10.75
CA GLU A 99 18.51 5.05 -11.99
C GLU A 99 19.96 5.46 -11.73
N ASN A 100 20.23 6.30 -10.73
CA ASN A 100 21.61 6.69 -10.42
C ASN A 100 22.44 5.55 -9.85
N ILE A 101 21.89 4.73 -8.93
CA ILE A 101 22.61 3.61 -8.33
C ILE A 101 22.85 2.50 -9.37
N ALA A 102 21.81 2.12 -10.12
CA ALA A 102 21.92 1.10 -11.16
C ALA A 102 22.81 1.59 -12.31
N GLY A 103 22.67 2.85 -12.71
CA GLY A 103 23.49 3.48 -13.75
C GLY A 103 24.96 3.53 -13.38
N PHE A 104 25.31 3.94 -12.16
CA PHE A 104 26.70 3.92 -11.67
C PHE A 104 27.30 2.51 -11.71
N LYS A 105 26.55 1.52 -11.21
CA LYS A 105 26.97 0.11 -11.24
C LYS A 105 27.26 -0.37 -12.66
N LEU A 106 26.32 -0.12 -13.59
CA LEU A 106 26.44 -0.57 -14.98
C LEU A 106 27.56 0.16 -15.73
N LEU A 107 27.73 1.47 -15.51
CA LEU A 107 28.87 2.22 -16.08
C LEU A 107 30.21 1.69 -15.59
N LEU A 108 30.36 1.44 -14.28
CA LEU A 108 31.58 0.88 -13.71
C LEU A 108 31.92 -0.49 -14.32
N THR A 109 30.92 -1.37 -14.43
CA THR A 109 31.11 -2.68 -15.07
C THR A 109 31.50 -2.54 -16.55
N THR A 110 30.87 -1.59 -17.25
CA THR A 110 31.08 -1.37 -18.69
C THR A 110 32.48 -0.81 -18.98
N ASP A 111 32.95 0.16 -18.20
CA ASP A 111 34.31 0.71 -18.32
C ASP A 111 35.39 -0.37 -18.11
N LEU A 112 35.22 -1.22 -17.09
CA LEU A 112 36.11 -2.35 -16.83
C LEU A 112 36.08 -3.40 -17.96
N MET A 113 34.92 -3.62 -18.58
CA MET A 113 34.80 -4.49 -19.76
C MET A 113 35.51 -3.91 -20.98
N PHE A 114 35.41 -2.59 -21.22
CA PHE A 114 36.14 -1.92 -22.30
C PHE A 114 37.66 -2.00 -22.12
N GLN A 115 38.14 -1.96 -20.88
CA GLN A 115 39.56 -2.18 -20.54
C GLN A 115 39.99 -3.66 -20.61
N ARG A 116 39.13 -4.57 -21.09
CA ARG A 116 39.32 -6.03 -21.16
C ARG A 116 39.60 -6.71 -19.80
N LYS A 117 39.24 -6.07 -18.68
CA LYS A 117 39.40 -6.62 -17.32
C LYS A 117 38.15 -7.38 -16.88
N TYR A 118 37.79 -8.44 -17.61
CA TYR A 118 36.51 -9.15 -17.42
C TYR A 118 36.29 -9.69 -16.00
N PHE A 119 37.33 -10.24 -15.37
CA PHE A 119 37.21 -10.77 -14.01
C PHE A 119 36.92 -9.66 -12.99
N GLN A 120 37.57 -8.51 -13.12
CA GLN A 120 37.33 -7.35 -12.25
C GLN A 120 35.94 -6.76 -12.50
N ALA A 121 35.49 -6.71 -13.77
CA ALA A 121 34.14 -6.29 -14.12
C ALA A 121 33.08 -7.19 -13.47
N PHE A 122 33.25 -8.51 -13.54
CA PHE A 122 32.37 -9.47 -12.88
C PHE A 122 32.39 -9.32 -11.36
N ALA A 123 33.57 -9.22 -10.75
CA ALA A 123 33.71 -9.03 -9.30
C ALA A 123 33.06 -7.71 -8.82
N ALA A 124 33.23 -6.62 -9.57
CA ALA A 124 32.60 -5.34 -9.26
C ALA A 124 31.07 -5.42 -9.38
N TYR A 125 30.55 -6.04 -10.44
CA TYR A 125 29.12 -6.22 -10.65
C TYR A 125 28.48 -7.09 -9.55
N ALA A 126 29.07 -8.27 -9.30
CA ALA A 126 28.60 -9.20 -8.28
C ALA A 126 28.71 -8.60 -6.87
N GLY A 127 29.83 -7.93 -6.56
CA GLY A 127 30.04 -7.26 -5.28
C GLY A 127 29.02 -6.16 -5.02
N CYS A 128 28.75 -5.30 -6.01
CA CYS A 128 27.71 -4.27 -5.90
C CYS A 128 26.32 -4.88 -5.64
N ASN A 129 25.94 -5.91 -6.40
CA ASN A 129 24.65 -6.58 -6.21
C ASN A 129 24.56 -7.26 -4.84
N MET A 130 25.65 -7.86 -4.34
CA MET A 130 25.66 -8.51 -3.02
C MET A 130 25.50 -7.50 -1.89
N VAL A 131 26.16 -6.33 -1.98
CA VAL A 131 26.00 -5.27 -0.97
C VAL A 131 24.58 -4.70 -0.99
N LEU A 132 24.06 -4.35 -2.18
CA LEU A 132 22.70 -3.81 -2.31
C LEU A 132 21.63 -4.79 -1.84
N SER A 133 21.75 -6.07 -2.20
CA SER A 133 20.82 -7.11 -1.75
C SER A 133 20.89 -7.35 -0.24
N MET A 134 22.09 -7.34 0.35
CA MET A 134 22.26 -7.46 1.80
C MET A 134 21.64 -6.26 2.54
N CYS A 135 21.80 -5.04 2.04
CA CYS A 135 21.14 -3.86 2.59
C CYS A 135 19.61 -3.97 2.51
N ALA A 136 19.06 -4.37 1.36
CA ALA A 136 17.62 -4.57 1.20
C ALA A 136 17.07 -5.63 2.16
N ALA A 137 17.77 -6.77 2.25
CA ALA A 137 17.40 -7.87 3.15
C ALA A 137 17.49 -7.45 4.63
N ALA A 138 18.54 -6.73 5.03
CA ALA A 138 18.70 -6.28 6.41
C ALA A 138 17.63 -5.27 6.83
N LEU A 139 17.24 -4.33 5.95
CA LEU A 139 16.15 -3.39 6.22
C LEU A 139 14.82 -4.12 6.46
N CYS A 140 14.48 -5.07 5.58
CA CYS A 140 13.26 -5.86 5.72
C CYS A 140 13.31 -6.78 6.96
N ALA A 141 14.40 -7.49 7.17
CA ALA A 141 14.52 -8.48 8.25
C ALA A 141 14.63 -7.86 9.65
N TYR A 142 15.32 -6.74 9.82
CA TYR A 142 15.58 -6.19 11.16
C TYR A 142 14.71 -5.00 11.54
N ILE A 143 14.17 -4.23 10.58
CA ILE A 143 13.43 -3.00 10.87
C ILE A 143 11.92 -3.18 10.75
N ALA A 144 11.46 -3.70 9.62
CA ALA A 144 10.02 -3.88 9.37
C ALA A 144 9.77 -5.12 8.48
N PRO A 145 9.56 -6.32 9.08
CA PRO A 145 9.27 -7.53 8.31
C PRO A 145 7.96 -7.42 7.52
N ALA A 146 7.00 -6.65 8.02
CA ALA A 146 5.74 -6.33 7.32
C ALA A 146 5.93 -5.57 6.00
N ALA A 147 7.14 -5.08 5.70
CA ALA A 147 7.44 -4.43 4.42
C ALA A 147 7.80 -5.42 3.30
N ALA A 148 7.98 -6.71 3.61
CA ALA A 148 8.34 -7.73 2.62
C ALA A 148 7.31 -7.85 1.49
N GLY A 149 7.76 -8.22 0.29
CA GLY A 149 6.90 -8.38 -0.88
C GLY A 149 6.36 -7.07 -1.48
N SER A 150 5.30 -7.16 -2.28
CA SER A 150 4.73 -6.04 -3.04
C SER A 150 4.01 -5.03 -2.14
N GLY A 151 3.26 -5.48 -1.13
CA GLY A 151 2.40 -4.61 -0.32
C GLY A 151 0.97 -4.47 -0.85
N ILE A 152 0.70 -4.88 -2.09
CA ILE A 152 -0.65 -4.85 -2.69
C ILE A 152 -1.63 -5.75 -1.90
N PRO A 153 -1.31 -7.02 -1.57
CA PRO A 153 -2.21 -7.87 -0.79
C PRO A 153 -2.57 -7.25 0.56
N GLU A 154 -1.62 -6.59 1.21
CA GLU A 154 -1.82 -5.94 2.50
C GLU A 154 -2.71 -4.70 2.40
N VAL A 155 -2.54 -3.90 1.35
CA VAL A 155 -3.45 -2.77 1.06
C VAL A 155 -4.85 -3.27 0.71
N LYS A 156 -4.98 -4.34 -0.08
CA LYS A 156 -6.26 -4.98 -0.39
C LYS A 156 -6.93 -5.52 0.88
N ALA A 157 -6.18 -6.22 1.74
CA ALA A 157 -6.68 -6.71 3.03
C ALA A 157 -7.17 -5.55 3.90
N TYR A 158 -6.37 -4.48 4.01
CA TYR A 158 -6.76 -3.28 4.73
C TYR A 158 -8.07 -2.72 4.20
N LEU A 159 -8.17 -2.47 2.89
CA LEU A 159 -9.37 -1.88 2.29
C LEU A 159 -10.60 -2.81 2.29
N ASN A 160 -10.41 -4.12 2.45
CA ASN A 160 -11.48 -5.09 2.71
C ASN A 160 -11.92 -5.11 4.18
N GLY A 161 -11.24 -4.39 5.06
CA GLY A 161 -11.63 -4.21 6.46
C GLY A 161 -10.75 -4.96 7.45
N VAL A 162 -9.59 -5.47 7.04
CA VAL A 162 -8.67 -6.20 7.91
C VAL A 162 -7.57 -5.25 8.42
N ASP A 163 -7.56 -4.93 9.71
CA ASP A 163 -6.48 -4.17 10.35
C ASP A 163 -5.49 -5.13 11.00
N ALA A 164 -4.36 -5.38 10.34
CA ALA A 164 -3.25 -6.12 10.95
C ALA A 164 -2.17 -5.16 11.43
N TYR A 165 -1.51 -5.54 12.53
CA TYR A 165 -0.48 -4.75 13.15
C TYR A 165 0.64 -4.37 12.17
N SER A 166 1.03 -3.10 12.16
CA SER A 166 2.16 -2.54 11.40
C SER A 166 2.06 -2.49 9.86
N ILE A 167 0.95 -2.88 9.24
CA ILE A 167 0.79 -2.83 7.76
C ILE A 167 1.04 -1.43 7.20
N LEU A 168 0.49 -0.39 7.84
CA LEU A 168 0.59 1.01 7.40
C LEU A 168 1.48 1.86 8.31
N ALA A 169 2.42 1.24 9.03
CA ALA A 169 3.31 1.95 9.94
C ALA A 169 4.35 2.80 9.19
N PRO A 170 4.80 3.94 9.76
CA PRO A 170 5.85 4.76 9.15
C PRO A 170 7.20 4.03 9.01
N SER A 171 7.49 3.04 9.87
CA SER A 171 8.64 2.15 9.70
C SER A 171 8.53 1.30 8.43
N THR A 172 7.33 0.78 8.16
CA THR A 172 7.03 0.01 6.93
C THR A 172 7.19 0.90 5.71
N LEU A 173 6.69 2.15 5.73
CA LEU A 173 6.91 3.13 4.66
C LEU A 173 8.40 3.33 4.36
N PHE A 174 9.20 3.59 5.40
CA PHE A 174 10.64 3.81 5.26
C PHE A 174 11.33 2.59 4.61
N VAL A 175 11.07 1.39 5.15
CA VAL A 175 11.66 0.15 4.63
C VAL A 175 11.17 -0.13 3.21
N LYS A 176 9.91 0.18 2.87
CA LYS A 176 9.38 -0.03 1.51
C LYS A 176 10.10 0.82 0.48
N ILE A 177 10.33 2.10 0.78
CA ILE A 177 11.03 3.02 -0.12
C ILE A 177 12.47 2.56 -0.36
N PHE A 178 13.25 2.39 0.71
CA PHE A 178 14.67 2.03 0.58
C PHE A 178 14.90 0.58 0.15
N GLY A 179 14.07 -0.34 0.63
CA GLY A 179 14.08 -1.74 0.21
C GLY A 179 13.76 -1.91 -1.27
N SER A 180 12.79 -1.14 -1.81
CA SER A 180 12.51 -1.11 -3.24
C SER A 180 13.68 -0.53 -4.05
N ILE A 181 14.31 0.56 -3.58
CA ILE A 181 15.46 1.17 -4.26
C ILE A 181 16.60 0.16 -4.37
N PHE A 182 16.99 -0.46 -3.25
CA PHE A 182 18.10 -1.40 -3.23
C PHE A 182 17.77 -2.72 -3.94
N GLY A 183 16.55 -3.23 -3.81
CA GLY A 183 16.13 -4.47 -4.49
C GLY A 183 16.16 -4.35 -6.01
N VAL A 184 15.63 -3.24 -6.56
CA VAL A 184 15.67 -2.99 -8.01
C VAL A 184 17.10 -2.69 -8.47
N ALA A 185 17.85 -1.86 -7.72
CA ALA A 185 19.24 -1.55 -8.07
C ALA A 185 20.18 -2.77 -8.00
N ALA A 186 19.89 -3.75 -7.13
CA ALA A 186 20.62 -5.02 -7.04
C ALA A 186 20.39 -5.93 -8.25
N GLY A 187 19.41 -5.63 -9.12
CA GLY A 187 19.10 -6.43 -10.30
C GLY A 187 18.26 -7.67 -10.00
N PHE A 188 17.50 -7.68 -8.91
CA PHE A 188 16.48 -8.70 -8.71
C PHE A 188 15.40 -8.59 -9.79
N VAL A 189 14.78 -9.72 -10.13
CA VAL A 189 13.64 -9.78 -11.06
C VAL A 189 12.38 -9.29 -10.34
N VAL A 190 12.40 -8.01 -9.93
CA VAL A 190 11.36 -7.33 -9.15
C VAL A 190 11.14 -5.93 -9.70
N GLY A 191 9.91 -5.44 -9.58
CA GLY A 191 9.55 -4.08 -9.96
C GLY A 191 9.34 -3.18 -8.74
N LYS A 192 9.53 -1.88 -8.93
CA LYS A 192 9.17 -0.83 -7.96
C LYS A 192 7.66 -0.52 -7.94
N GLU A 193 6.92 -0.96 -8.97
CA GLU A 193 5.53 -0.55 -9.19
C GLU A 193 4.57 -1.04 -8.09
N GLY A 194 4.72 -2.29 -7.62
CA GLY A 194 3.94 -2.82 -6.51
C GLY A 194 4.19 -2.10 -5.18
N PRO A 195 5.46 -1.99 -4.73
CA PRO A 195 5.85 -1.20 -3.57
C PRO A 195 5.35 0.25 -3.58
N MET A 196 5.21 0.88 -4.75
CA MET A 196 4.69 2.24 -4.87
C MET A 196 3.22 2.36 -4.44
N VAL A 197 2.38 1.34 -4.70
CA VAL A 197 0.99 1.31 -4.24
C VAL A 197 0.91 1.34 -2.72
N HIS A 198 1.69 0.49 -2.06
CA HIS A 198 1.76 0.42 -0.60
C HIS A 198 2.37 1.68 0.02
N THR A 199 3.39 2.24 -0.63
CA THR A 199 3.99 3.53 -0.24
C THR A 199 2.96 4.66 -0.25
N GLY A 200 2.15 4.76 -1.32
CA GLY A 200 1.07 5.75 -1.41
C GLY A 200 -0.02 5.55 -0.34
N ALA A 201 -0.41 4.30 -0.08
CA ALA A 201 -1.34 3.95 1.00
C ALA A 201 -0.80 4.33 2.39
N CYS A 202 0.49 4.07 2.66
CA CYS A 202 1.15 4.46 3.90
C CYS A 202 1.23 5.98 4.07
N ILE A 203 1.57 6.73 3.01
CA ILE A 203 1.57 8.20 3.02
C ILE A 203 0.17 8.73 3.36
N ALA A 204 -0.87 8.18 2.73
CA ALA A 204 -2.25 8.53 3.02
C ALA A 204 -2.67 8.20 4.45
N ALA A 205 -2.25 7.06 4.99
CA ALA A 205 -2.51 6.70 6.39
C ALA A 205 -1.83 7.66 7.36
N LEU A 206 -0.57 8.05 7.10
CA LEU A 206 0.16 9.00 7.94
C LEU A 206 -0.45 10.40 7.91
N LEU A 207 -0.83 10.88 6.72
CA LEU A 207 -1.48 12.18 6.55
C LEU A 207 -2.89 12.17 7.14
N GLY A 208 -3.67 11.11 6.96
CA GLY A 208 -5.03 10.99 7.49
C GLY A 208 -5.12 10.87 9.02
N GLN A 209 -4.13 10.25 9.67
CA GLN A 209 -4.07 10.15 11.14
C GLN A 209 -3.55 11.42 11.84
N GLY A 210 -3.05 12.39 11.06
CA GLY A 210 -2.40 13.58 11.60
C GLY A 210 -1.02 13.29 12.20
N GLY A 211 -0.29 12.32 11.62
CA GLY A 211 1.07 11.93 12.00
C GLY A 211 1.17 10.63 12.81
N SER A 212 2.40 10.24 13.14
CA SER A 212 2.66 8.98 13.82
C SER A 212 2.36 9.06 15.32
N ARG A 213 1.46 8.20 15.80
CA ARG A 213 1.17 8.04 17.24
C ARG A 213 2.40 7.60 18.03
N LYS A 214 3.32 6.84 17.41
CA LYS A 214 4.57 6.36 18.01
C LYS A 214 5.58 7.50 18.26
N TYR A 215 5.58 8.52 17.40
CA TYR A 215 6.50 9.66 17.50
C TYR A 215 5.85 10.92 18.10
N HIS A 216 4.65 10.81 18.68
CA HIS A 216 3.90 11.92 19.28
C HIS A 216 3.64 13.13 18.36
N LEU A 217 3.88 13.03 17.04
CA LEU A 217 3.38 14.00 16.07
C LEU A 217 1.90 13.75 15.87
N THR A 218 1.05 14.32 16.72
CA THR A 218 -0.40 14.32 16.51
C THR A 218 -0.88 15.76 16.30
N TRP A 219 -1.17 16.11 15.05
CA TRP A 219 -1.69 17.43 14.71
C TRP A 219 -3.12 17.56 15.26
N LYS A 220 -3.33 18.44 16.25
CA LYS A 220 -4.63 18.61 16.94
C LYS A 220 -5.77 18.95 15.98
N TRP A 221 -5.47 19.63 14.87
CA TRP A 221 -6.45 20.04 13.86
C TRP A 221 -7.00 18.86 13.03
N LEU A 222 -6.29 17.73 12.96
CA LEU A 222 -6.73 16.52 12.25
C LEU A 222 -7.56 15.54 13.09
N ARG A 223 -7.93 15.89 14.33
CA ARG A 223 -8.79 15.04 15.18
C ARG A 223 -10.10 14.64 14.50
N TYR A 224 -10.59 15.48 13.62
CA TYR A 224 -11.83 15.29 12.90
C TYR A 224 -11.81 14.07 11.95
N PHE A 225 -10.63 13.66 11.47
CA PHE A 225 -10.44 12.59 10.49
C PHE A 225 -10.13 11.23 11.14
N LYS A 226 -10.29 11.11 12.45
CA LYS A 226 -10.15 9.83 13.18
C LYS A 226 -11.39 8.95 13.04
N ASN A 227 -11.86 8.77 11.81
CA ASN A 227 -12.93 7.84 11.46
C ASN A 227 -12.39 6.85 10.44
N ASP A 228 -12.62 5.55 10.65
CA ASP A 228 -12.06 4.51 9.79
C ASP A 228 -12.62 4.60 8.36
N ARG A 229 -13.84 5.11 8.20
CA ARG A 229 -14.41 5.41 6.88
C ARG A 229 -13.62 6.44 6.09
N ASP A 230 -13.28 7.57 6.71
CA ASP A 230 -12.51 8.62 6.04
C ASP A 230 -11.06 8.20 5.82
N ARG A 231 -10.51 7.43 6.76
CA ARG A 231 -9.17 6.84 6.63
C ARG A 231 -9.10 5.89 5.45
N ARG A 232 -10.10 5.02 5.27
CA ARG A 232 -10.24 4.14 4.10
C ARG A 232 -10.27 4.95 2.81
N ASP A 233 -11.15 5.96 2.73
CA ASP A 233 -11.26 6.84 1.55
C ASP A 233 -9.90 7.46 1.17
N LEU A 234 -9.15 7.99 2.16
CA LEU A 234 -7.83 8.59 1.93
C LEU A 234 -6.80 7.54 1.49
N ILE A 235 -6.80 6.36 2.11
CA ILE A 235 -5.90 5.26 1.75
C ILE A 235 -6.19 4.76 0.33
N THR A 236 -7.45 4.69 -0.08
CA THR A 236 -7.84 4.41 -1.47
C THR A 236 -7.27 5.45 -2.42
N CYS A 237 -7.37 6.75 -2.09
CA CYS A 237 -6.71 7.81 -2.87
C CYS A 237 -5.19 7.64 -2.93
N GLY A 238 -4.55 7.24 -1.82
CA GLY A 238 -3.12 6.97 -1.75
C GLY A 238 -2.67 5.77 -2.57
N ALA A 239 -3.42 4.67 -2.53
CA ALA A 239 -3.16 3.47 -3.34
C ALA A 239 -3.26 3.81 -4.84
N ALA A 240 -4.34 4.49 -5.25
CA ALA A 240 -4.50 4.98 -6.63
C ALA A 240 -3.36 5.92 -7.05
N ALA A 241 -2.96 6.83 -6.16
CA ALA A 241 -1.82 7.73 -6.37
C ALA A 241 -0.51 6.97 -6.60
N GLY A 242 -0.27 5.89 -5.85
CA GLY A 242 0.88 5.02 -6.03
C GLY A 242 0.91 4.35 -7.40
N VAL A 243 -0.23 3.81 -7.87
CA VAL A 243 -0.37 3.23 -9.22
C VAL A 243 -0.18 4.29 -10.31
N ALA A 244 -0.80 5.45 -10.15
CA ALA A 244 -0.63 6.56 -11.08
C ALA A 244 0.83 7.04 -11.12
N ALA A 245 1.55 6.98 -10.00
CA ALA A 245 2.96 7.33 -9.94
C ALA A 245 3.86 6.29 -10.61
N ALA A 246 3.51 5.02 -10.44
CA ALA A 246 4.18 3.86 -11.02
C ALA A 246 4.09 3.85 -12.56
N PHE A 247 2.87 3.90 -13.09
CA PHE A 247 2.59 3.72 -14.51
C PHE A 247 2.40 5.03 -15.29
N ARG A 248 2.45 6.19 -14.60
CA ARG A 248 2.13 7.52 -15.19
C ARG A 248 0.73 7.61 -15.81
N ALA A 249 -0.17 6.75 -15.35
CA ALA A 249 -1.52 6.62 -15.86
C ALA A 249 -2.53 7.04 -14.76
N PRO A 250 -2.97 8.30 -14.72
CA PRO A 250 -3.84 8.78 -13.65
C PRO A 250 -5.22 8.11 -13.65
N VAL A 251 -5.78 7.83 -14.83
CA VAL A 251 -7.05 7.10 -14.99
C VAL A 251 -6.87 5.62 -14.64
N GLY A 252 -5.78 5.00 -15.10
CA GLY A 252 -5.46 3.61 -14.75
C GLY A 252 -5.31 3.38 -13.25
N GLY A 253 -4.72 4.33 -12.52
CA GLY A 253 -4.65 4.26 -11.06
C GLY A 253 -6.02 4.34 -10.36
N VAL A 254 -6.96 5.12 -10.91
CA VAL A 254 -8.33 5.20 -10.39
C VAL A 254 -9.09 3.89 -10.66
N LEU A 255 -8.97 3.34 -11.87
CA LEU A 255 -9.58 2.06 -12.25
C LEU A 255 -9.02 0.90 -11.42
N PHE A 256 -7.70 0.86 -11.21
CA PHE A 256 -7.10 -0.12 -10.31
C PHE A 256 -7.68 -0.03 -8.89
N ALA A 257 -7.82 1.19 -8.34
CA ALA A 257 -8.39 1.35 -7.01
C ALA A 257 -9.89 0.99 -6.94
N LEU A 258 -10.61 1.14 -8.05
CA LEU A 258 -12.00 0.74 -8.21
C LEU A 258 -12.16 -0.80 -8.27
N GLU A 259 -11.35 -1.46 -9.09
CA GLU A 259 -11.44 -2.90 -9.36
C GLU A 259 -10.82 -3.74 -8.24
N GLU A 260 -9.58 -3.40 -7.85
CA GLU A 260 -8.77 -4.25 -6.98
C GLU A 260 -8.86 -3.86 -5.51
N ALA A 261 -9.17 -2.60 -5.21
CA ALA A 261 -8.97 -2.04 -3.87
C ALA A 261 -10.28 -1.73 -3.13
N ALA A 262 -11.41 -1.55 -3.82
CA ALA A 262 -12.66 -1.12 -3.20
C ALA A 262 -13.85 -2.02 -3.54
N SER A 263 -14.38 -2.73 -2.55
CA SER A 263 -15.62 -3.50 -2.67
C SER A 263 -16.89 -2.62 -2.72
N TRP A 264 -16.79 -1.36 -2.28
CA TRP A 264 -17.90 -0.40 -2.32
C TRP A 264 -17.39 1.01 -2.61
N TRP A 265 -18.02 1.70 -3.58
CA TRP A 265 -17.53 2.99 -4.10
C TRP A 265 -18.57 4.10 -4.05
N ARG A 266 -18.14 5.32 -3.73
CA ARG A 266 -18.97 6.54 -3.80
C ARG A 266 -18.52 7.45 -4.93
N SER A 267 -19.46 8.09 -5.62
CA SER A 267 -19.15 9.06 -6.70
C SER A 267 -18.25 10.22 -6.22
N ALA A 268 -18.42 10.68 -4.98
CA ALA A 268 -17.55 11.72 -4.40
C ALA A 268 -16.13 11.23 -4.07
N LEU A 269 -15.93 9.91 -3.88
CA LEU A 269 -14.58 9.34 -3.75
C LEU A 269 -13.90 9.30 -5.13
N LEU A 270 -14.64 8.97 -6.20
CA LEU A 270 -14.13 8.97 -7.57
C LEU A 270 -13.41 10.26 -7.92
N TRP A 271 -14.08 11.39 -7.76
CA TRP A 271 -13.54 12.70 -8.10
C TRP A 271 -12.31 13.07 -7.26
N ARG A 272 -12.28 12.69 -5.97
CA ARG A 272 -11.12 12.92 -5.11
C ARG A 272 -9.93 12.04 -5.50
N THR A 273 -10.18 10.78 -5.82
CA THR A 273 -9.14 9.85 -6.28
C THR A 273 -8.56 10.32 -7.60
N PHE A 274 -9.40 10.68 -8.58
CA PHE A 274 -8.97 11.23 -9.86
C PHE A 274 -8.16 12.53 -9.72
N PHE A 275 -8.60 13.43 -8.85
CA PHE A 275 -7.84 14.64 -8.54
C PHE A 275 -6.47 14.31 -7.95
N THR A 276 -6.40 13.38 -6.99
CA THR A 276 -5.13 12.94 -6.38
C THR A 276 -4.17 12.38 -7.43
N THR A 277 -4.64 11.50 -8.32
CA THR A 277 -3.80 10.87 -9.35
C THR A 277 -3.37 11.87 -10.43
N ALA A 278 -4.22 12.85 -10.77
CA ALA A 278 -3.85 13.95 -11.67
C ALA A 278 -2.73 14.82 -11.09
N ILE A 279 -2.78 15.14 -9.79
CA ILE A 279 -1.69 15.87 -9.11
C ILE A 279 -0.38 15.09 -9.18
N VAL A 280 -0.41 13.76 -8.95
CA VAL A 280 0.79 12.91 -9.09
C VAL A 280 1.40 13.03 -10.49
N ALA A 281 0.57 12.94 -11.54
CA ALA A 281 1.05 13.05 -12.92
C ALA A 281 1.69 14.42 -13.20
N MET A 282 1.07 15.51 -12.72
CA MET A 282 1.60 16.87 -12.85
C MET A 282 2.94 17.05 -12.12
N VAL A 283 3.04 16.55 -10.89
CA VAL A 283 4.26 16.61 -10.07
C VAL A 283 5.39 15.84 -10.73
N LEU A 284 5.12 14.60 -11.15
CA LEU A 284 6.10 13.78 -11.85
C LEU A 284 6.57 14.44 -13.14
N ARG A 285 5.64 14.91 -13.99
CA ARG A 285 5.99 15.57 -15.26
C ARG A 285 6.86 16.81 -15.03
N SER A 286 6.53 17.61 -14.03
CA SER A 286 7.28 18.82 -13.67
C SER A 286 8.69 18.51 -13.16
N LEU A 287 8.83 17.53 -12.26
CA LEU A 287 10.13 17.11 -11.72
C LEU A 287 11.02 16.45 -12.78
N ILE A 288 10.44 15.65 -13.68
CA ILE A 288 11.18 15.07 -14.81
C ILE A 288 11.69 16.16 -15.74
N GLN A 289 10.84 17.14 -16.10
CA GLN A 289 11.25 18.27 -16.94
C GLN A 289 12.34 19.12 -16.26
N PHE A 290 12.25 19.32 -14.95
CA PHE A 290 13.32 19.97 -14.19
C PHE A 290 14.63 19.18 -14.30
N CYS A 291 14.59 17.85 -14.22
CA CYS A 291 15.78 17.03 -14.32
C CYS A 291 16.36 16.87 -15.73
N GLN A 292 15.57 17.11 -16.78
CA GLN A 292 16.06 17.24 -18.15
C GLN A 292 17.02 18.43 -18.34
N SER A 293 17.09 19.36 -17.37
CA SER A 293 18.10 20.43 -17.36
C SER A 293 19.53 19.96 -17.05
N GLY A 294 19.78 18.65 -16.92
CA GLY A 294 21.10 18.06 -16.73
C GLY A 294 21.61 18.03 -15.28
N LYS A 295 20.81 18.48 -14.31
CA LYS A 295 21.20 18.57 -12.89
C LYS A 295 20.99 17.29 -12.08
N CYS A 296 20.40 16.24 -12.67
CA CYS A 296 19.95 15.05 -11.93
C CYS A 296 20.77 13.78 -12.20
N GLY A 297 22.03 13.93 -12.62
CA GLY A 297 22.95 12.81 -12.85
C GLY A 297 22.57 11.98 -14.08
N LEU A 298 22.50 10.66 -13.91
CA LEU A 298 22.18 9.70 -14.98
C LEU A 298 20.66 9.58 -15.26
N PHE A 299 19.84 10.37 -14.57
CA PHE A 299 18.40 10.29 -14.68
C PHE A 299 17.90 10.59 -16.10
N GLY A 300 17.09 9.69 -16.65
CA GLY A 300 16.51 9.81 -17.99
C GLY A 300 17.36 9.23 -19.13
N GLN A 301 18.56 8.71 -18.86
CA GLN A 301 19.35 7.96 -19.86
C GLN A 301 18.99 6.47 -19.92
N GLY A 302 18.32 5.96 -18.88
CA GLY A 302 18.04 4.53 -18.69
C GLY A 302 16.72 4.00 -19.28
N GLY A 303 15.95 4.83 -19.98
CA GLY A 303 14.64 4.43 -20.50
C GLY A 303 13.66 4.08 -19.37
N LEU A 304 12.92 5.08 -18.89
CA LEU A 304 11.76 4.82 -18.03
C LEU A 304 10.80 3.86 -18.76
N ILE A 305 9.91 3.17 -18.03
CA ILE A 305 8.77 2.46 -18.61
C ILE A 305 7.81 3.51 -19.21
N MET A 306 8.23 4.10 -20.31
CA MET A 306 7.51 5.08 -21.10
C MET A 306 7.28 4.35 -22.41
N PHE A 307 6.12 3.74 -22.52
CA PHE A 307 5.65 3.22 -23.80
C PHE A 307 5.35 4.43 -24.68
N ASP A 308 6.36 4.92 -25.39
CA ASP A 308 6.20 6.02 -26.33
C ASP A 308 5.66 5.48 -27.65
N VAL A 309 4.33 5.51 -27.80
CA VAL A 309 3.62 5.06 -29.00
C VAL A 309 3.56 6.19 -30.04
N SER A 310 4.65 6.96 -30.19
CA SER A 310 4.67 8.14 -31.07
C SER A 310 5.16 7.84 -32.49
N SER A 311 5.58 6.61 -32.81
CA SER A 311 6.37 6.36 -34.04
C SER A 311 5.66 5.60 -35.16
N ALA A 312 4.49 4.99 -34.91
CA ALA A 312 3.68 4.39 -35.98
C ALA A 312 2.22 4.37 -35.53
N VAL A 313 1.29 4.72 -36.42
CA VAL A 313 -0.13 4.41 -36.24
C VAL A 313 -0.31 2.98 -36.75
N PRO A 314 -0.35 1.94 -35.89
CA PRO A 314 -0.59 0.59 -36.36
C PRO A 314 -2.01 0.53 -36.93
N ALA A 315 -2.13 0.21 -38.22
CA ALA A 315 -3.40 -0.22 -38.80
C ALA A 315 -3.58 -1.70 -38.44
N TYR A 316 -4.61 -2.02 -37.67
CA TYR A 316 -4.93 -3.39 -37.28
C TYR A 316 -5.95 -3.96 -38.25
N ASP A 317 -5.67 -5.16 -38.76
CA ASP A 317 -6.64 -5.93 -39.53
C ASP A 317 -7.40 -6.92 -38.62
N THR A 318 -8.51 -7.46 -39.11
CA THR A 318 -9.31 -8.50 -38.46
C THR A 318 -8.50 -9.75 -38.12
N ALA A 319 -7.48 -10.09 -38.92
CA ALA A 319 -6.55 -11.17 -38.63
C ALA A 319 -5.70 -10.91 -37.38
N ASP A 320 -5.31 -9.65 -37.13
CA ASP A 320 -4.55 -9.26 -35.95
C ASP A 320 -5.39 -9.43 -34.67
N LEU A 321 -6.70 -9.16 -34.75
CA LEU A 321 -7.60 -9.39 -33.63
C LEU A 321 -7.63 -10.88 -33.22
N LEU A 322 -7.63 -11.77 -34.21
CA LEU A 322 -7.60 -13.22 -33.97
C LEU A 322 -6.27 -13.65 -33.35
N ALA A 323 -5.16 -13.08 -33.79
CA ALA A 323 -3.85 -13.27 -33.17
C ALA A 323 -3.80 -12.75 -31.73
N VAL A 324 -4.37 -11.57 -31.45
CA VAL A 324 -4.45 -11.00 -30.09
C VAL A 324 -5.28 -11.87 -29.16
N MET A 325 -6.42 -12.42 -29.63
CA MET A 325 -7.21 -13.37 -28.85
C MET A 325 -6.41 -14.64 -28.53
N PHE A 326 -5.69 -15.20 -29.51
CA PHE A 326 -4.86 -16.39 -29.30
C PHE A 326 -3.71 -16.12 -28.32
N LEU A 327 -3.05 -14.96 -28.42
CA LEU A 327 -2.05 -14.52 -27.45
C LEU A 327 -2.65 -14.35 -26.05
N GLY A 328 -3.88 -13.85 -25.94
CA GLY A 328 -4.61 -13.76 -24.67
C GLY A 328 -4.85 -15.12 -24.03
N ILE A 329 -5.25 -16.13 -24.82
CA ILE A 329 -5.44 -17.52 -24.35
C ILE A 329 -4.11 -18.10 -23.86
N ILE A 330 -3.05 -17.99 -24.65
CA ILE A 330 -1.71 -18.46 -24.25
C ILE A 330 -1.24 -17.76 -22.98
N GLY A 331 -1.40 -16.42 -22.91
CA GLY A 331 -1.05 -15.63 -21.73
C GLY A 331 -1.82 -16.06 -20.48
N GLY A 332 -3.11 -16.38 -20.61
CA GLY A 332 -3.93 -16.91 -19.52
C GLY A 332 -3.45 -18.27 -19.03
N ILE A 333 -3.14 -19.20 -19.94
CA ILE A 333 -2.62 -20.54 -19.59
C ILE A 333 -1.26 -20.43 -18.91
N LEU A 334 -0.33 -19.66 -19.49
CA LEU A 334 1.01 -19.46 -18.91
C LEU A 334 0.95 -18.71 -17.57
N GLY A 335 0.06 -17.73 -17.42
CA GLY A 335 -0.17 -17.02 -16.17
C GLY A 335 -0.71 -17.93 -15.07
N SER A 336 -1.67 -18.80 -15.39
CA SER A 336 -2.18 -19.81 -14.46
C SER A 336 -1.09 -20.80 -14.03
N LEU A 337 -0.29 -21.28 -14.98
CA LEU A 337 0.85 -22.15 -14.69
C LEU A 337 1.90 -21.45 -13.81
N TYR A 338 2.21 -20.18 -14.08
CA TYR A 338 3.12 -19.39 -13.26
C TYR A 338 2.60 -19.28 -11.81
N ASN A 339 1.33 -18.94 -11.62
CA ASN A 339 0.72 -18.86 -10.30
C ASN A 339 0.76 -20.19 -9.55
N TYR A 340 0.47 -21.30 -10.25
CA TYR A 340 0.58 -22.64 -9.68
C TYR A 340 2.01 -22.96 -9.20
N LEU A 341 3.02 -22.64 -10.03
CA LEU A 341 4.41 -22.86 -9.67
C LEU A 341 4.85 -21.98 -8.49
N VAL A 342 4.44 -20.71 -8.47
CA VAL A 342 4.74 -19.80 -7.35
C VAL A 342 4.12 -20.31 -6.04
N ASP A 343 2.86 -20.75 -6.04
CA ASP A 343 2.22 -21.35 -4.85
C ASP A 343 3.00 -22.59 -4.36
N LYS A 344 3.42 -23.47 -5.28
CA LYS A 344 4.23 -24.66 -4.91
C LYS A 344 5.58 -24.28 -4.31
N VAL A 345 6.28 -23.31 -4.88
CA VAL A 345 7.56 -22.82 -4.35
C VAL A 345 7.37 -22.22 -2.95
N LEU A 346 6.33 -21.42 -2.75
CA LEU A 346 6.03 -20.81 -1.45
C LEU A 346 5.68 -21.87 -0.39
N ARG A 347 4.90 -22.91 -0.74
CA ARG A 347 4.59 -24.03 0.17
C ARG A 347 5.84 -24.83 0.52
N ILE A 348 6.69 -25.15 -0.46
CA ILE A 348 7.96 -25.86 -0.21
C ILE A 348 8.87 -25.04 0.69
N TYR A 349 8.97 -23.73 0.44
CA TYR A 349 9.77 -22.83 1.28
C TYR A 349 9.25 -22.78 2.73
N SER A 350 7.93 -22.73 2.92
CA SER A 350 7.31 -22.80 4.26
C SER A 350 7.70 -24.08 4.99
N ILE A 351 7.63 -25.23 4.31
CA ILE A 351 8.01 -26.54 4.86
C ILE A 351 9.50 -26.51 5.23
N ILE A 352 10.39 -26.08 4.33
CA ILE A 352 11.84 -26.02 4.60
C ILE A 352 12.14 -25.17 5.83
N ASN A 353 11.47 -24.03 5.99
CA ASN A 353 11.63 -23.15 7.15
C ASN A 353 11.15 -23.79 8.47
N GLU A 354 10.16 -24.70 8.40
CA GLU A 354 9.64 -25.44 9.55
C GLU A 354 10.57 -26.60 9.97
N TYR A 355 11.14 -27.33 9.00
CA TYR A 355 11.97 -28.53 9.26
C TYR A 355 13.48 -28.26 9.44
N THR A 356 14.02 -27.16 8.90
CA THR A 356 15.48 -26.94 8.95
C THR A 356 15.91 -26.44 10.32
N LEU A 357 16.42 -27.35 11.16
CA LEU A 357 17.00 -27.05 12.46
C LEU A 357 18.46 -26.52 12.41
N LEU A 358 19.02 -26.21 11.24
CA LEU A 358 20.44 -25.85 11.07
C LEU A 358 20.74 -24.35 11.40
N PRO A 359 21.61 -24.07 12.39
CA PRO A 359 21.93 -22.72 12.89
C PRO A 359 23.15 -22.07 12.19
N LEU A 360 23.14 -21.94 10.85
CA LEU A 360 24.31 -21.40 10.13
C LEU A 360 24.09 -20.14 9.27
N LEU A 361 22.89 -19.53 9.29
CA LEU A 361 22.68 -18.17 8.77
C LEU A 361 21.81 -17.36 9.75
N LEU A 362 22.47 -16.76 10.74
CA LEU A 362 21.95 -15.96 11.86
C LEU A 362 21.21 -14.65 11.48
N VAL A 363 20.68 -14.53 10.26
CA VAL A 363 19.89 -13.35 9.83
C VAL A 363 18.39 -13.62 9.77
N MET A 364 17.94 -14.87 9.55
CA MET A 364 16.51 -15.14 9.32
C MET A 364 15.77 -15.81 10.49
N ARG A 365 16.48 -16.35 11.49
CA ARG A 365 15.86 -17.28 12.46
C ARG A 365 15.16 -16.63 13.66
N PHE A 366 15.39 -15.35 13.93
CA PHE A 366 14.66 -14.63 14.98
C PHE A 366 13.44 -13.85 14.45
N CYS A 367 13.25 -13.75 13.14
CA CYS A 367 12.29 -12.82 12.52
C CYS A 367 10.97 -13.46 12.06
N TRP A 368 10.89 -14.79 11.89
CA TRP A 368 9.77 -15.41 11.16
C TRP A 368 8.94 -16.43 11.96
N LYS A 369 9.39 -16.84 13.15
CA LYS A 369 8.80 -17.98 13.87
C LYS A 369 7.45 -17.68 14.55
N ASN A 370 7.05 -16.40 14.66
CA ASN A 370 5.76 -16.00 15.23
C ASN A 370 4.67 -15.66 14.19
N ASP A 371 4.99 -15.48 12.90
CA ASP A 371 4.05 -14.89 11.92
C ASP A 371 3.49 -15.86 10.87
N LEU A 372 4.02 -17.09 10.74
CA LEU A 372 3.66 -17.94 9.59
C LEU A 372 2.34 -18.72 9.76
N ASN A 373 1.95 -19.11 10.98
CA ASN A 373 0.57 -19.57 11.22
C ASN A 373 -0.47 -18.45 11.05
N TYR A 374 0.02 -17.20 10.97
CA TYR A 374 -0.75 -15.97 11.02
C TYR A 374 -1.09 -15.42 9.62
N TYR A 375 -0.11 -15.42 8.71
CA TYR A 375 -0.27 -14.91 7.35
C TYR A 375 -0.82 -15.93 6.34
N GLN A 376 -0.60 -17.22 6.58
CA GLN A 376 -1.02 -18.28 5.65
C GLN A 376 -2.55 -18.43 5.58
N ARG A 377 -3.27 -18.10 6.66
CA ARG A 377 -4.73 -18.15 6.72
C ARG A 377 -5.40 -16.98 5.99
N LEU A 378 -4.70 -15.83 5.89
CA LEU A 378 -5.11 -14.67 5.07
C LEU A 378 -4.78 -14.88 3.59
N SER A 379 -3.60 -15.44 3.30
CA SER A 379 -3.20 -15.84 1.96
C SER A 379 -4.19 -16.86 1.38
N GLU A 380 -4.49 -17.97 2.06
CA GLU A 380 -5.41 -18.98 1.51
C GLU A 380 -6.84 -18.45 1.28
N HIS A 381 -7.35 -17.53 2.11
CA HIS A 381 -8.64 -16.89 1.84
C HIS A 381 -8.60 -15.80 0.76
N VAL A 382 -7.53 -15.01 0.66
CA VAL A 382 -7.39 -13.98 -0.38
C VAL A 382 -7.10 -14.61 -1.75
N TYR A 383 -6.32 -15.71 -1.82
CA TYR A 383 -6.13 -16.48 -3.05
C TYR A 383 -7.40 -17.24 -3.45
N SER A 384 -8.20 -17.72 -2.50
CA SER A 384 -9.51 -18.31 -2.80
C SER A 384 -10.53 -17.28 -3.32
N ILE A 385 -10.39 -16.00 -2.94
CA ILE A 385 -11.17 -14.88 -3.52
C ILE A 385 -10.60 -14.46 -4.89
N LEU A 386 -9.26 -14.51 -5.07
CA LEU A 386 -8.60 -14.22 -6.34
C LEU A 386 -9.01 -15.21 -7.45
N LEU A 387 -9.24 -16.48 -7.09
CA LEU A 387 -9.81 -17.49 -7.97
C LEU A 387 -11.28 -17.28 -8.32
N CYS A 388 -12.00 -16.42 -7.58
CA CYS A 388 -13.43 -16.16 -7.78
C CYS A 388 -13.70 -14.84 -8.54
N VAL A 389 -12.69 -13.97 -8.69
CA VAL A 389 -12.81 -12.68 -9.41
C VAL A 389 -12.08 -12.69 -10.77
N ILE A 390 -11.25 -13.71 -11.03
CA ILE A 390 -10.58 -13.93 -12.34
C ILE A 390 -11.31 -15.02 -13.16
N TYR A 391 -12.51 -15.44 -12.75
CA TYR A 391 -13.44 -16.25 -13.54
C TYR A 391 -14.79 -15.57 -13.67
#